data_AF-A0AAU5XMA0-F1
#
_entry.id   AF-A0AAU5XMA0-F1
#
_cell.length_a   1.000
_cell.length_b   1.000
_cell.length_c   1.000
_cell.angle_alpha   90.00
_cell.angle_beta   90.00
_cell.angle_gamma   90.00
#
_symmetry.space_group_name_H-M   'P 1'
#
loop_
_entity.id
_entity.type
_entity.pdbx_description
1 polymer ?
#
loop_
_entity_poly.entity_id
_entity_poly.type
_entity_poly.pdbx_seq_one_letter_code
_entity_poly.pdbx_strand_id
1 'polypeptide(L)'
;MTPLPPAPPTHVTVTPWDTPHSTLTGIAQDLYEDPSKWRDIYEANRAVIGDDPGGLRVGMRLALPPTEVHPGYIRSVAGALQDEGGEIGAKLAAARSALDAIGNFWGGDDLGTKFYKGAEGRPGYETSAARALDGVTAFADFYRNVAGGLRDMADRHAGTEWENTVRVLEAALRAAEQ
;
A
#
# COMPACT_ATOMS: atom_id res chain seq x y z
N MET A 1 8.48 9.36 -2.17
CA MET A 1 8.25 7.94 -2.48
C MET A 1 8.48 7.15 -1.21
N THR A 2 7.41 6.68 -0.60
CA THR A 2 7.48 5.74 0.53
C THR A 2 8.01 4.40 0.01
N PRO A 3 9.11 3.86 0.56
CA PRO A 3 9.61 2.58 0.12
C PRO A 3 8.57 1.48 0.41
N LEU A 4 8.49 0.48 -0.46
CA LEU A 4 7.70 -0.71 -0.16
C LEU A 4 8.17 -1.31 1.17
N PRO A 5 7.24 -1.76 2.01
CA PRO A 5 7.60 -2.39 3.26
C PRO A 5 8.44 -3.65 3.01
N PRO A 6 9.42 -3.93 3.89
CA PRO A 6 10.22 -5.13 3.77
C PRO A 6 9.33 -6.36 3.87
N ALA A 7 9.71 -7.43 3.16
CA ALA A 7 8.99 -8.70 3.21
C ALA A 7 8.79 -9.17 4.67
N PRO A 8 7.70 -9.94 4.94
CA PRO A 8 7.45 -10.49 6.26
C PRO A 8 8.70 -11.16 6.84
N PRO A 9 9.01 -10.93 8.13
CA PRO A 9 10.18 -11.54 8.74
C PRO A 9 10.04 -13.06 8.75
N THR A 10 11.13 -13.77 8.47
CA THR A 10 11.20 -15.23 8.64
C THR A 10 11.65 -15.64 10.04
N HIS A 11 12.11 -14.66 10.83
CA HIS A 11 12.57 -14.87 12.19
C HIS A 11 12.19 -13.68 13.08
N VAL A 12 11.97 -13.95 14.35
CA VAL A 12 11.77 -12.93 15.39
C VAL A 12 12.76 -13.15 16.54
N THR A 13 13.11 -12.08 17.25
CA THR A 13 13.92 -12.18 18.46
C THR A 13 13.04 -11.95 19.67
N VAL A 14 13.09 -12.86 20.64
CA VAL A 14 12.35 -12.73 21.90
C VAL A 14 12.84 -11.48 22.64
N THR A 15 11.90 -10.64 23.04
CA THR A 15 12.15 -9.37 23.73
C THR A 15 11.86 -9.46 25.23
N PRO A 16 12.28 -8.47 26.04
CA PRO A 16 11.95 -8.41 27.47
C PRO A 16 10.44 -8.44 27.75
N TRP A 17 10.09 -8.71 29.01
CA TRP A 17 8.69 -8.75 29.46
C TRP A 17 7.92 -7.47 29.12
N ASP A 18 6.59 -7.60 28.96
CA ASP A 18 5.68 -6.49 28.62
C ASP A 18 5.85 -5.91 27.21
N THR A 19 6.34 -6.74 26.28
CA THR A 19 6.41 -6.41 24.85
C THR A 19 5.68 -7.47 24.02
N PRO A 20 5.22 -7.14 22.79
CA PRO A 20 4.53 -8.11 21.94
C PRO A 20 5.33 -9.40 21.71
N HIS A 21 6.67 -9.33 21.63
CA HIS A 21 7.52 -10.50 21.38
C HIS A 21 8.07 -11.19 22.64
N SER A 22 7.44 -10.95 23.79
CA SER A 22 7.83 -11.59 25.07
C SER A 22 7.25 -13.00 25.26
N THR A 23 6.19 -13.35 24.54
CA THR A 23 5.51 -14.66 24.61
C THR A 23 5.19 -15.18 23.21
N LEU A 24 5.09 -16.50 23.04
CA LEU A 24 4.68 -17.08 21.75
C LEU A 24 3.31 -16.58 21.28
N THR A 25 2.36 -16.42 22.21
CA THR A 25 1.03 -15.87 21.92
C THR A 25 1.10 -14.40 21.50
N GLY A 26 1.95 -13.60 22.14
CA GLY A 26 2.17 -12.21 21.74
C GLY A 26 2.81 -12.10 20.35
N ILE A 27 3.82 -12.94 20.06
CA ILE A 27 4.44 -13.02 18.73
C ILE A 27 3.39 -13.41 17.69
N ALA A 28 2.57 -14.43 17.99
CA ALA A 28 1.49 -14.89 17.12
C ALA A 28 0.47 -13.77 16.87
N GLN A 29 0.02 -13.09 17.91
CA GLN A 29 -0.91 -11.96 17.79
C GLN A 29 -0.34 -10.81 16.96
N ASP A 30 0.93 -10.47 17.14
CA ASP A 30 1.56 -9.32 16.49
C ASP A 30 1.88 -9.60 15.01
N LEU A 31 2.43 -10.77 14.70
CA LEU A 31 2.92 -11.10 13.35
C LEU A 31 1.92 -11.86 12.49
N TYR A 32 1.02 -12.63 13.11
CA TYR A 32 0.03 -13.45 12.43
C TYR A 32 -1.40 -12.93 12.58
N GLU A 33 -1.62 -11.95 13.47
CA GLU A 33 -2.96 -11.46 13.85
C GLU A 33 -3.88 -12.56 14.38
N ASP A 34 -3.29 -13.69 14.76
CA ASP A 34 -3.97 -14.87 15.24
C ASP A 34 -3.17 -15.45 16.41
N PRO A 35 -3.59 -15.20 17.66
CA PRO A 35 -2.86 -15.67 18.83
C PRO A 35 -2.83 -17.20 18.88
N SER A 36 -3.74 -17.91 18.20
CA SER A 36 -3.78 -19.38 18.18
C SER A 36 -2.58 -20.00 17.46
N LYS A 37 -1.89 -19.22 16.63
CA LYS A 37 -0.66 -19.63 15.90
C LYS A 37 0.56 -19.82 16.78
N TRP A 38 0.46 -19.54 18.08
CA TRP A 38 1.56 -19.79 19.03
C TRP A 38 2.05 -21.25 18.99
N ARG A 39 1.16 -22.21 18.71
CA ARG A 39 1.50 -23.64 18.62
C ARG A 39 2.38 -23.95 17.42
N ASP A 40 2.04 -23.38 16.26
CA ASP A 40 2.80 -23.55 15.03
C ASP A 40 4.21 -22.98 15.20
N ILE A 41 4.33 -21.82 15.87
CA ILE A 41 5.62 -21.21 16.21
C ILE A 41 6.39 -22.10 17.18
N TYR A 42 5.75 -22.64 18.23
CA TYR A 42 6.41 -23.55 19.17
C TYR A 42 6.95 -24.78 18.45
N GLU A 43 6.14 -25.43 17.61
CA GLU A 43 6.51 -26.65 16.90
C GLU A 43 7.73 -26.42 16.00
N ALA A 44 7.75 -25.34 15.22
CA ALA A 44 8.88 -24.96 14.38
C ALA A 44 10.17 -24.66 15.18
N ASN A 45 10.05 -24.34 16.46
CA ASN A 45 11.16 -23.94 17.32
C ASN A 45 11.41 -24.90 18.49
N ARG A 46 10.77 -26.07 18.52
CA ARG A 46 10.86 -27.00 19.65
C ARG A 46 12.30 -27.41 19.94
N ALA A 47 13.13 -27.52 18.89
CA ALA A 47 14.56 -27.84 19.01
C ALA A 47 15.36 -26.79 19.80
N VAL A 48 14.93 -25.52 19.81
CA VAL A 48 15.62 -24.43 20.51
C VAL A 48 14.93 -24.02 21.81
N ILE A 49 13.61 -24.16 21.91
CA ILE A 49 12.82 -23.83 23.11
C ILE A 49 12.91 -24.95 24.16
N GLY A 50 12.96 -26.21 23.72
CA GLY A 50 12.87 -27.38 24.60
C GLY A 50 11.41 -27.83 24.81
N ASP A 51 11.18 -28.64 25.84
CA ASP A 51 9.87 -29.27 26.10
C ASP A 51 8.82 -28.34 26.72
N ASP A 52 9.25 -27.22 27.30
CA ASP A 52 8.37 -26.20 27.88
C ASP A 52 8.20 -25.02 26.89
N PRO A 53 7.01 -24.83 26.28
CA PRO A 53 6.73 -23.69 25.40
C PRO A 53 6.91 -22.32 26.05
N GLY A 54 6.84 -22.24 27.39
CA GLY A 54 7.07 -21.03 28.17
C GLY A 54 8.56 -20.72 28.41
N GLY A 55 9.46 -21.63 28.06
CA GLY A 55 10.91 -21.56 28.31
C GLY A 55 11.68 -20.54 27.45
N LEU A 56 11.02 -19.48 27.00
CA LEU A 56 11.63 -18.44 26.16
C LEU A 56 12.68 -17.63 26.94
N ARG A 57 13.74 -17.21 26.23
CA ARG A 57 14.81 -16.37 26.78
C ARG A 57 14.99 -15.14 25.91
N VAL A 58 15.18 -13.98 26.52
CA VAL A 58 15.47 -12.74 25.78
C VAL A 58 16.68 -12.95 24.87
N GLY A 59 16.57 -12.48 23.61
CA GLY A 59 17.59 -12.67 22.58
C GLY A 59 17.49 -14.00 21.82
N MET A 60 16.59 -14.91 22.21
CA MET A 60 16.34 -16.14 21.47
C MET A 60 15.75 -15.80 20.09
N ARG A 61 16.37 -16.32 19.03
CA ARG A 61 15.90 -16.14 17.66
C ARG A 61 15.01 -17.32 17.27
N LEU A 62 13.74 -17.02 17.03
CA LEU A 62 12.72 -18.00 16.66
C LEU A 62 12.45 -17.94 15.16
N ALA A 63 12.36 -19.09 14.50
CA ALA A 63 11.85 -19.22 13.15
C ALA A 63 10.34 -18.97 13.13
N LEU A 64 9.86 -18.25 12.12
CA LEU A 64 8.46 -17.96 11.92
C LEU A 64 7.93 -18.89 10.83
N PRO A 65 6.98 -19.81 11.14
CA PRO A 65 6.32 -20.61 10.12
C PRO A 65 5.72 -19.71 9.03
N PRO A 66 5.85 -20.07 7.75
CA PRO A 66 5.20 -19.33 6.67
C PRO A 66 3.68 -19.43 6.82
N THR A 67 2.97 -18.33 6.60
CA THR A 67 1.52 -18.37 6.39
C THR A 67 1.19 -18.25 4.92
N GLU A 68 0.02 -18.77 4.54
CA GLU A 68 -0.52 -18.55 3.19
C GLU A 68 -0.86 -17.07 2.95
N VAL A 69 -1.22 -16.33 4.01
CA VAL A 69 -1.59 -14.91 3.96
C VAL A 69 -0.98 -14.16 5.15
N HIS A 70 -0.44 -12.96 4.91
CA HIS A 70 0.08 -12.04 5.94
C HIS A 70 -0.75 -10.73 5.95
N PRO A 71 -1.88 -10.67 6.68
CA PRO A 71 -2.78 -9.51 6.66
C PRO A 71 -2.08 -8.19 7.03
N GLY A 72 -1.21 -8.20 8.04
CA GLY A 72 -0.46 -7.02 8.47
C GLY A 72 0.50 -6.50 7.40
N TYR A 73 1.14 -7.41 6.65
CA TYR A 73 1.99 -7.03 5.53
C TYR A 73 1.18 -6.44 4.37
N ILE A 74 0.03 -7.03 4.05
CA ILE A 74 -0.88 -6.51 3.03
C ILE A 74 -1.35 -5.09 3.38
N ARG A 75 -1.75 -4.84 4.64
CA ARG A 75 -2.12 -3.50 5.12
C ARG A 75 -0.96 -2.51 5.05
N SER A 76 0.25 -2.98 5.34
CA SER A 76 1.47 -2.18 5.22
C SER A 76 1.73 -1.75 3.76
N VAL A 77 1.61 -2.68 2.80
CA VAL A 77 1.73 -2.38 1.36
C VAL A 77 0.64 -1.40 0.92
N ALA A 78 -0.60 -1.61 1.37
CA ALA A 78 -1.70 -0.70 1.09
C ALA A 78 -1.43 0.72 1.61
N GLY A 79 -0.84 0.85 2.80
CA GLY A 79 -0.37 2.12 3.36
C GLY A 79 0.64 2.82 2.45
N ALA A 80 1.70 2.11 2.05
CA ALA A 80 2.73 2.68 1.17
C ALA A 80 2.17 3.17 -0.17
N LEU A 81 1.26 2.40 -0.78
CA LEU A 81 0.59 2.80 -2.03
C LEU A 81 -0.28 4.04 -1.85
N GLN A 82 -1.03 4.12 -0.75
CA GLN A 82 -1.84 5.31 -0.48
C GLN A 82 -0.97 6.55 -0.25
N ASP A 83 0.12 6.43 0.50
CA ASP A 83 1.05 7.53 0.78
C ASP A 83 1.68 8.06 -0.51
N GLU A 84 2.11 7.14 -1.39
CA GLU A 84 2.68 7.51 -2.70
C GLU A 84 1.65 8.21 -3.58
N GLY A 85 0.44 7.66 -3.72
CA GLY A 85 -0.64 8.28 -4.50
C GLY A 85 -1.03 9.66 -3.95
N GLY A 86 -1.02 9.82 -2.62
CA GLY A 86 -1.25 11.09 -1.94
C GLY A 86 -0.16 12.13 -2.22
N GLU A 87 1.11 11.72 -2.15
CA GLU A 87 2.26 12.60 -2.43
C GLU A 87 2.23 13.11 -3.89
N ILE A 88 1.93 12.20 -4.84
CA ILE A 88 1.79 12.54 -6.26
C ILE A 88 0.63 13.53 -6.46
N GLY A 89 -0.54 13.24 -5.89
CA GLY A 89 -1.70 14.11 -5.97
C GLY A 89 -1.44 15.50 -5.39
N ALA A 90 -0.78 15.58 -4.24
CA ALA A 90 -0.44 16.85 -3.59
C ALA A 90 0.55 17.68 -4.41
N LYS A 91 1.61 17.06 -4.94
CA LYS A 91 2.57 17.72 -5.83
C LYS A 91 1.89 18.28 -7.07
N LEU A 92 0.93 17.54 -7.64
CA LEU A 92 0.25 18.01 -8.84
C LEU A 92 -0.75 19.12 -8.57
N ALA A 93 -1.47 19.07 -7.45
CA ALA A 93 -2.32 20.16 -7.02
C ALA A 93 -1.51 21.46 -6.81
N ALA A 94 -0.30 21.34 -6.24
CA ALA A 94 0.62 22.47 -6.09
C ALA A 94 1.10 23.01 -7.45
N ALA A 95 1.48 22.13 -8.39
CA ALA A 95 1.86 22.53 -9.74
C ALA A 95 0.71 23.26 -10.46
N ARG A 96 -0.53 22.75 -10.35
CA ARG A 96 -1.73 23.42 -10.87
C ARG A 96 -1.87 24.82 -10.28
N SER A 97 -1.81 24.93 -8.96
CA SER A 97 -1.95 26.22 -8.28
C SER A 97 -0.87 27.22 -8.71
N ALA A 98 0.35 26.76 -8.95
CA ALA A 98 1.43 27.60 -9.48
C ALA A 98 1.15 28.07 -10.92
N LEU A 99 0.65 27.18 -11.78
CA LEU A 99 0.28 27.53 -13.16
C LEU A 99 -0.91 28.50 -13.21
N ASP A 100 -1.91 28.32 -12.35
CA ASP A 100 -3.07 29.21 -12.26
C ASP A 100 -2.65 30.62 -11.76
N ALA A 101 -1.67 30.69 -10.85
CA ALA A 101 -1.16 31.94 -10.29
C ALA A 101 -0.37 32.80 -11.30
N ILE A 102 0.16 32.19 -12.36
CA ILE A 102 0.93 32.89 -13.39
C ILE A 102 0.06 33.86 -14.23
N GLY A 103 -1.26 33.64 -14.29
CA GLY A 103 -2.19 34.57 -14.94
C GLY A 103 -2.01 34.66 -16.46
N ASN A 104 -2.12 35.88 -17.04
CA ASN A 104 -2.07 36.09 -18.49
C ASN A 104 -0.64 36.11 -19.06
N PHE A 105 0.12 35.05 -18.79
CA PHE A 105 1.52 34.91 -19.23
C PHE A 105 1.68 34.88 -20.74
N TRP A 106 0.69 34.35 -21.44
CA TRP A 106 0.73 34.19 -22.90
C TRP A 106 0.50 35.51 -23.66
N GLY A 107 0.10 36.58 -22.96
CA GLY A 107 -0.22 37.86 -23.58
C GLY A 107 -1.60 37.90 -24.23
N GLY A 108 -2.08 39.11 -24.52
CA GLY A 108 -3.38 39.33 -25.16
C GLY A 108 -3.32 39.47 -26.68
N ASP A 109 -2.16 39.20 -27.29
CA ASP A 109 -2.03 39.23 -28.74
C ASP A 109 -2.65 37.97 -29.37
N ASP A 110 -2.73 37.97 -30.71
CA ASP A 110 -3.35 36.86 -31.46
C ASP A 110 -2.59 35.54 -31.23
N LEU A 111 -1.26 35.58 -31.12
CA LEU A 111 -0.43 34.40 -30.89
C LEU A 111 -0.68 33.80 -29.50
N GLY A 112 -0.66 34.63 -28.46
CA GLY A 112 -0.94 34.27 -27.08
C GLY A 112 -2.33 33.69 -26.90
N THR A 113 -3.33 34.34 -27.52
CA THR A 113 -4.73 33.89 -27.49
C THR A 113 -4.87 32.52 -28.15
N LYS A 114 -4.28 32.32 -29.34
CA LYS A 114 -4.30 31.04 -30.06
C LYS A 114 -3.56 29.94 -29.31
N PHE A 115 -2.44 30.24 -28.65
CA PHE A 115 -1.74 29.28 -27.82
C PHE A 115 -2.58 28.87 -26.59
N TYR A 116 -3.16 29.85 -25.89
CA TYR A 116 -3.92 29.60 -24.68
C TYR A 116 -5.24 28.85 -24.95
N LYS A 117 -6.05 29.34 -25.89
CA LYS A 117 -7.38 28.79 -26.22
C LYS A 117 -7.34 27.65 -27.24
N GLY A 118 -6.33 27.62 -28.10
CA GLY A 118 -6.24 26.69 -29.22
C GLY A 118 -6.64 27.35 -30.54
N ALA A 119 -6.28 26.70 -31.65
CA ALA A 119 -6.56 27.16 -33.01
C ALA A 119 -6.59 25.97 -33.97
N GLU A 120 -7.24 26.13 -35.13
CA GLU A 120 -7.22 25.13 -36.21
C GLU A 120 -7.70 23.73 -35.76
N GLY A 121 -8.69 23.70 -34.86
CA GLY A 121 -9.24 22.46 -34.30
C GLY A 121 -8.33 21.76 -33.28
N ARG A 122 -7.20 22.36 -32.91
CA ARG A 122 -6.29 21.82 -31.88
C ARG A 122 -6.56 22.47 -30.52
N PRO A 123 -6.55 21.68 -29.43
CA PRO A 123 -6.71 22.22 -28.08
C PRO A 123 -5.55 23.14 -27.72
N GLY A 124 -5.85 24.27 -27.07
CA GLY A 124 -4.83 25.15 -26.51
C GLY A 124 -4.25 24.61 -25.21
N TYR A 125 -3.39 25.43 -24.62
CA TYR A 125 -2.81 25.18 -23.30
C TYR A 125 -3.88 24.91 -22.24
N GLU A 126 -4.95 25.71 -22.19
CA GLU A 126 -6.02 25.59 -21.18
C GLU A 126 -6.66 24.19 -21.18
N THR A 127 -7.06 23.70 -22.36
CA THR A 127 -7.67 22.37 -22.50
C THR A 127 -6.66 21.25 -22.25
N SER A 128 -5.43 21.40 -22.76
CA SER A 128 -4.39 20.38 -22.61
C SER A 128 -3.95 20.23 -21.15
N ALA A 129 -3.80 21.34 -20.43
CA ALA A 129 -3.49 21.38 -19.01
C ALA A 129 -4.62 20.77 -18.18
N ALA A 130 -5.88 21.12 -18.46
CA ALA A 130 -7.04 20.51 -17.80
C ALA A 130 -7.05 18.97 -17.95
N ARG A 131 -6.85 18.47 -19.18
CA ARG A 131 -6.79 17.01 -19.44
C ARG A 131 -5.65 16.33 -18.70
N ALA A 132 -4.48 16.95 -18.63
CA ALA A 132 -3.34 16.40 -17.89
C ALA A 132 -3.65 16.30 -16.39
N LEU A 133 -4.31 17.32 -15.83
CA LEU A 133 -4.71 17.36 -14.43
C LEU A 133 -5.80 16.33 -14.10
N ASP A 134 -6.77 16.16 -15.00
CA ASP A 134 -7.80 15.12 -14.86
C ASP A 134 -7.16 13.72 -14.88
N GLY A 135 -6.23 13.48 -15.82
CA GLY A 135 -5.51 12.20 -15.92
C GLY A 135 -4.75 11.83 -14.65
N VAL A 136 -4.07 12.80 -14.02
CA VAL A 136 -3.36 12.53 -12.76
C VAL A 136 -4.30 12.40 -11.57
N THR A 137 -5.41 13.13 -11.55
CA THR A 137 -6.44 12.91 -10.53
C THR A 137 -6.98 11.48 -10.61
N ALA A 138 -7.29 11.01 -11.81
CA ALA A 138 -7.72 9.63 -12.04
C ALA A 138 -6.66 8.60 -11.61
N PHE A 139 -5.37 8.88 -11.84
CA PHE A 139 -4.27 8.05 -11.38
C PHE A 139 -4.17 8.02 -9.84
N ALA A 140 -4.31 9.17 -9.18
CA ALA A 140 -4.32 9.23 -7.71
C ALA A 140 -5.54 8.51 -7.10
N ASP A 141 -6.71 8.58 -7.75
CA ASP A 141 -7.90 7.81 -7.38
C ASP A 141 -7.65 6.31 -7.54
N PHE A 142 -6.99 5.89 -8.63
CA PHE A 142 -6.62 4.50 -8.84
C PHE A 142 -5.75 3.94 -7.69
N TYR A 143 -4.69 4.65 -7.28
CA TYR A 143 -3.86 4.23 -6.14
C TYR A 143 -4.66 4.10 -4.85
N ARG A 144 -5.56 5.05 -4.58
CA ARG A 144 -6.46 4.99 -3.42
C ARG A 144 -7.38 3.77 -3.47
N ASN A 145 -7.93 3.45 -4.63
CA ASN A 145 -8.83 2.31 -4.79
C ASN A 145 -8.10 0.98 -4.62
N VAL A 146 -6.89 0.84 -5.17
CA VAL A 146 -6.04 -0.35 -4.98
C VAL A 146 -5.68 -0.52 -3.51
N ALA A 147 -5.22 0.55 -2.85
CA ALA A 147 -4.92 0.53 -1.42
C ALA A 147 -6.15 0.16 -0.58
N GLY A 148 -7.33 0.69 -0.92
CA GLY A 148 -8.60 0.33 -0.28
C GLY A 148 -8.90 -1.16 -0.42
N GLY A 149 -8.84 -1.70 -1.64
CA GLY A 149 -9.09 -3.12 -1.89
C GLY A 149 -8.11 -4.06 -1.15
N LEU A 150 -6.84 -3.66 -1.02
CA LEU A 150 -5.86 -4.42 -0.24
C LEU A 150 -6.18 -4.42 1.26
N ARG A 151 -6.67 -3.31 1.82
CA ARG A 151 -7.12 -3.28 3.22
C ARG A 151 -8.35 -4.14 3.43
N ASP A 152 -9.34 -4.00 2.56
CA ASP A 152 -10.52 -4.85 2.60
C ASP A 152 -10.14 -6.33 2.52
N MET A 153 -9.18 -6.69 1.67
CA MET A 153 -8.66 -8.06 1.59
C MET A 153 -8.01 -8.53 2.89
N ALA A 154 -7.25 -7.68 3.57
CA ALA A 154 -6.62 -8.02 4.85
C ALA A 154 -7.62 -8.13 6.00
N ASP A 155 -8.68 -7.32 5.98
CA ASP A 155 -9.70 -7.27 7.04
C ASP A 155 -10.78 -8.37 6.88
N ARG A 156 -10.78 -9.11 5.76
CA ARG A 156 -11.71 -10.22 5.53
C ARG A 156 -11.26 -11.48 6.27
N HIS A 157 -11.88 -11.72 7.43
CA HIS A 157 -11.64 -12.90 8.27
C HIS A 157 -12.31 -14.21 7.77
N ALA A 158 -13.01 -14.21 6.62
CA ALA A 158 -13.77 -15.37 6.14
C ALA A 158 -13.25 -15.92 4.81
N GLY A 159 -12.83 -17.19 4.81
CA GLY A 159 -12.18 -17.89 3.68
C GLY A 159 -12.99 -18.06 2.38
N THR A 160 -14.14 -17.42 2.22
CA THR A 160 -14.99 -17.49 1.01
C THR A 160 -14.77 -16.35 0.01
N GLU A 161 -14.02 -15.30 0.35
CA GLU A 161 -13.89 -14.08 -0.48
C GLU A 161 -12.56 -13.94 -1.25
N TRP A 162 -11.59 -14.83 -1.03
CA TRP A 162 -10.32 -14.82 -1.77
C TRP A 162 -10.52 -15.04 -3.28
N GLU A 163 -11.43 -15.94 -3.67
CA GLU A 163 -11.79 -16.16 -5.08
C GLU A 163 -12.38 -14.90 -5.74
N ASN A 164 -13.18 -14.12 -5.00
CA ASN A 164 -13.74 -12.86 -5.52
C ASN A 164 -12.67 -11.76 -5.65
N THR A 165 -11.67 -11.75 -4.77
CA THR A 165 -10.57 -10.78 -4.82
C THR A 165 -9.62 -11.07 -5.98
N VAL A 166 -9.28 -12.34 -6.19
CA VAL A 166 -8.55 -12.80 -7.38
C VAL A 166 -9.29 -12.40 -8.64
N ARG A 167 -10.62 -12.57 -8.69
CA ARG A 167 -11.45 -12.16 -9.83
C ARG A 167 -11.42 -10.64 -10.10
N VAL A 168 -11.39 -9.81 -9.05
CA VAL A 168 -11.30 -8.34 -9.18
C VAL A 168 -9.90 -7.91 -9.64
N LEU A 169 -8.85 -8.50 -9.08
CA LEU A 169 -7.47 -8.22 -9.49
C LEU A 169 -7.21 -8.66 -10.94
N GLU A 170 -7.70 -9.83 -11.34
CA GLU A 170 -7.63 -10.27 -12.74
C GLU A 170 -8.38 -9.33 -13.69
N ALA A 171 -9.55 -8.82 -13.29
CA ALA A 171 -10.30 -7.87 -14.10
C ALA A 171 -9.54 -6.54 -14.25
N ALA A 172 -8.91 -6.05 -13.17
CA ALA A 172 -8.09 -4.84 -13.19
C ALA A 172 -6.83 -5.02 -14.06
N LEU A 173 -6.17 -6.17 -13.99
CA LEU A 173 -5.01 -6.50 -14.83
C LEU A 173 -5.38 -6.57 -16.31
N ARG A 174 -6.51 -7.21 -16.67
CA ARG A 174 -6.98 -7.28 -18.06
C ARG A 174 -7.41 -5.92 -18.64
N ALA A 175 -7.87 -5.00 -17.80
CA ALA A 175 -8.22 -3.65 -18.23
C ALA A 175 -6.98 -2.77 -18.51
N ALA A 176 -5.82 -3.12 -17.97
CA ALA A 176 -4.55 -2.44 -18.24
C ALA A 176 -3.86 -2.92 -19.54
N GLU A 177 -4.34 -4.01 -20.13
CA GLU A 177 -3.80 -4.63 -21.35
C GLU A 177 -4.59 -4.28 -22.63
N GLN A 178 -5.67 -3.48 -22.53
CA GLN A 178 -6.50 -3.01 -23.66
C GLN A 178 -6.28 -1.51 -23.93
#